data_AF-A0A920SRF8-F1
#
_entry.id   AF-A0A920SRF8-F1
#
_cell.length_a   1.000
_cell.length_b   1.000
_cell.length_c   1.000
_cell.angle_alpha   90.00
_cell.angle_beta   90.00
_cell.angle_gamma   90.00
#
_symmetry.space_group_name_H-M   'P 1'
#
loop_
_entity.id
_entity.type
_entity.pdbx_description
1 polymer ?
#
loop_
_entity_poly.entity_id
_entity_poly.type
_entity_poly.pdbx_seq_one_letter_code
_entity_poly.pdbx_strand_id
1 'polypeptide(L)'
;MLADVVTVDGPEYEQLIRVDPEPLFDAKPVDPAWLFYTSGTTGRPKGAILSHRNLLVMTLSYFADLESLCETDSMIHAAPLSHGSGLYGIAHLAKGANQVIPGKAAGLIRQKSTHC
;
A
#
# COMPACT_ATOMS: atom_id res chain seq x y z
N MET A 1 14.36 -16.88 0.64
CA MET A 1 15.25 -15.99 1.42
C MET A 1 14.72 -14.58 1.24
N LEU A 2 14.23 -13.95 2.32
CA LEU A 2 13.91 -12.51 2.31
C LEU A 2 15.21 -11.77 1.99
N ALA A 3 15.17 -10.88 1.00
CA ALA A 3 16.40 -10.37 0.39
C ALA A 3 17.19 -9.45 1.32
N ASP A 4 16.52 -8.69 2.21
CA ASP A 4 17.14 -7.83 3.22
C ASP A 4 16.13 -7.65 4.38
N VAL A 5 16.58 -7.75 5.64
CA VAL A 5 15.73 -7.54 6.83
C VAL A 5 16.32 -6.40 7.65
N VAL A 6 15.65 -5.24 7.63
CA VAL A 6 15.98 -4.12 8.51
C VAL A 6 15.22 -4.31 9.81
N THR A 7 15.94 -4.47 10.92
CA THR A 7 15.34 -4.54 12.25
C THR A 7 15.23 -3.14 12.82
N VAL A 8 14.05 -2.78 13.34
CA VAL A 8 13.86 -1.53 14.10
C VAL A 8 14.86 -1.49 15.26
N ASP A 9 15.46 -0.33 15.52
CA ASP A 9 16.57 -0.11 16.47
C ASP A 9 17.89 -0.84 16.13
N GLY A 10 17.97 -1.49 14.96
CA GLY A 10 19.19 -2.10 14.44
C GLY A 10 20.14 -1.08 13.78
N PRO A 11 21.40 -1.45 13.53
CA PRO A 11 22.40 -0.54 12.97
C PRO A 11 22.03 0.00 11.58
N GLU A 12 21.31 -0.78 10.77
CA GLU A 12 20.79 -0.36 9.46
C GLU A 12 19.63 0.63 9.61
N TYR A 13 18.70 0.37 10.53
CA TYR A 13 17.61 1.29 10.84
C TYR A 13 18.13 2.63 11.37
N GLU A 14 19.09 2.60 12.29
CA GLU A 14 19.79 3.78 12.81
C GLU A 14 20.45 4.60 11.70
N GLN A 15 20.99 3.95 10.67
CA GLN A 15 21.53 4.67 9.51
C GLN A 15 20.42 5.31 8.66
N LEU A 16 19.29 4.61 8.47
CA LEU A 16 18.16 5.11 7.70
C LEU A 16 17.49 6.32 8.36
N ILE A 17 17.41 6.38 9.69
CA ILE A 17 16.74 7.49 10.41
C ILE A 17 17.66 8.68 10.72
N ARG A 18 18.96 8.59 10.42
CA ARG A 18 19.93 9.68 10.61
C ARG A 18 19.79 10.83 9.61
N VAL A 19 18.89 10.70 8.65
CA VAL A 19 18.56 11.77 7.71
C VAL A 19 17.54 12.71 8.34
N ASP A 20 17.62 14.00 8.02
CA ASP A 20 16.59 14.95 8.44
C ASP A 20 15.23 14.51 7.87
N PRO A 21 14.16 14.43 8.69
CA PRO A 21 12.86 14.05 8.19
C PRO A 21 12.35 15.11 7.22
N GLU A 22 11.84 14.65 6.07
CA GLU A 22 11.06 15.52 5.19
C GLU A 22 9.85 16.05 5.96
N PRO A 23 9.53 17.35 5.86
CA PRO A 23 8.37 17.91 6.53
C PRO A 23 7.10 17.19 6.06
N LEU A 24 6.26 16.82 7.03
CA LEU A 24 4.97 16.23 6.70
C LEU A 24 4.12 17.25 5.95
N PHE A 25 3.57 16.82 4.82
CA PHE A 25 2.61 17.62 4.08
C PHE A 25 1.30 17.71 4.88
N ASP A 26 0.81 18.93 5.11
CA ASP A 26 -0.48 19.18 5.76
C ASP A 26 -1.65 18.87 4.81
N ALA A 27 -1.86 17.58 4.57
CA ALA A 27 -2.92 17.08 3.72
C ALA A 27 -4.29 17.26 4.38
N LYS A 28 -5.21 17.94 3.71
CA LYS A 28 -6.61 17.98 4.13
C LYS A 28 -7.30 16.68 3.75
N PRO A 29 -8.35 16.26 4.48
CA PRO A 29 -9.08 15.03 4.16
C PRO A 29 -9.63 14.98 2.73
N VAL A 30 -9.93 16.13 2.12
CA VAL A 30 -10.47 16.23 0.76
C VAL A 30 -9.39 16.30 -0.32
N ASP A 31 -8.13 16.46 0.07
CA ASP A 31 -7.03 16.58 -0.90
C ASP A 31 -6.78 15.23 -1.58
N PRO A 32 -6.36 15.24 -2.87
CA PRO A 32 -6.01 14.02 -3.58
C PRO A 32 -4.88 13.24 -2.89
N ALA A 33 -5.10 11.94 -2.69
CA ALA A 33 -4.14 11.02 -2.10
C ALA A 33 -3.69 9.92 -3.07
N TRP A 34 -4.57 9.52 -4.00
CA TRP A 34 -4.28 8.41 -4.92
C TRP A 34 -5.01 8.57 -6.26
N LEU A 35 -4.36 8.24 -7.37
CA LEU A 35 -4.97 8.05 -8.68
C LEU A 35 -4.98 6.58 -9.10
N PHE A 36 -6.17 5.99 -9.23
CA PHE A 36 -6.39 4.63 -9.74
C PHE A 36 -6.76 4.66 -11.22
N TYR A 37 -6.12 3.82 -12.04
CA TYR A 37 -6.51 3.65 -13.44
C TYR A 37 -7.33 2.38 -13.63
N THR A 38 -8.36 2.46 -14.46
CA THR A 38 -9.20 1.32 -14.87
C THR A 38 -9.28 1.26 -16.38
N SER A 39 -9.41 0.06 -16.95
CA SER A 39 -9.33 -0.16 -18.40
C SER A 39 -10.38 0.61 -19.22
N GLY A 40 -11.55 0.91 -18.63
CA GLY A 40 -12.63 1.64 -19.29
C GLY A 40 -13.31 0.83 -20.41
N THR A 41 -14.64 0.81 -20.44
CA THR A 41 -15.40 0.06 -21.46
C THR A 41 -15.31 0.65 -22.87
N THR A 42 -14.87 1.90 -22.99
CA THR A 42 -14.72 2.63 -24.27
C THR A 42 -13.30 2.55 -24.85
N GLY A 43 -12.43 1.68 -24.29
CA GLY A 43 -11.04 1.51 -24.73
C GLY A 43 -10.08 2.62 -24.29
N ARG A 44 -10.55 3.61 -23.54
CA ARG A 44 -9.70 4.66 -22.93
C ARG A 44 -9.69 4.49 -21.42
N PRO A 45 -8.52 4.37 -20.78
CA PRO A 45 -8.45 4.24 -19.34
C PRO A 45 -9.05 5.45 -18.61
N LYS A 46 -9.71 5.19 -17.49
CA LYS A 46 -10.29 6.22 -16.62
C LYS A 46 -9.50 6.30 -15.32
N GLY A 47 -9.16 7.52 -14.93
CA GLY A 47 -8.51 7.83 -13.65
C GLY A 47 -9.54 8.15 -12.57
N ALA A 48 -9.56 7.36 -11.50
CA ALA A 48 -10.31 7.65 -10.28
C ALA A 48 -9.38 8.32 -9.27
N ILE A 49 -9.66 9.58 -8.94
CA ILE A 49 -8.93 10.33 -7.92
C ILE A 49 -9.59 10.03 -6.57
N LEU A 50 -8.82 9.50 -5.64
CA LEU A 50 -9.23 9.22 -4.26
C LEU A 50 -8.59 10.25 -3.34
N SER A 51 -9.39 10.79 -2.42
CA SER A 51 -8.92 11.68 -1.36
C SER A 51 -8.39 10.90 -0.16
N HIS A 52 -7.67 11.58 0.73
CA HIS A 52 -7.27 11.02 2.03
C HIS A 52 -8.47 10.47 2.81
N ARG A 53 -9.61 11.17 2.79
CA ARG A 53 -10.85 10.73 3.44
C ARG A 53 -11.41 9.45 2.83
N ASN A 54 -11.30 9.27 1.50
CA ASN A 54 -11.74 8.03 0.87
C ASN A 54 -10.94 6.82 1.38
N LEU A 55 -9.62 6.98 1.49
CA LEU A 55 -8.73 5.93 2.00
C LEU A 55 -9.04 5.63 3.47
N LEU A 56 -9.22 6.67 4.30
CA LEU A 56 -9.59 6.49 5.71
C LEU A 56 -10.93 5.75 5.87
N VAL A 57 -11.96 6.15 5.14
CA VAL A 57 -13.27 5.49 5.20
C VAL A 57 -13.16 4.04 4.75
N MET A 58 -12.42 3.76 3.67
CA MET A 58 -12.16 2.38 3.25
C MET A 58 -11.50 1.56 4.37
N THR A 59 -10.51 2.12 5.08
CA THR A 59 -9.81 1.44 6.18
C THR A 59 -10.75 1.12 7.33
N LEU A 60 -11.59 2.09 7.71
CA LEU A 60 -12.57 1.90 8.77
C LEU A 60 -13.64 0.86 8.40
N SER A 61 -14.13 0.90 7.15
CA SER A 61 -15.08 -0.10 6.63
C SER A 61 -14.46 -1.49 6.57
N TYR A 62 -13.17 -1.61 6.22
CA TYR A 62 -12.46 -2.88 6.25
C TYR A 62 -12.50 -3.50 7.66
N PHE A 63 -12.19 -2.70 8.69
CA PHE A 63 -12.22 -3.18 10.08
C PHE A 63 -13.63 -3.51 10.58
N ALA A 64 -14.65 -2.84 10.05
CA ALA A 64 -16.03 -3.07 10.45
C ALA A 64 -16.61 -4.36 9.84
N ASP A 65 -16.31 -4.63 8.57
CA ASP A 65 -17.08 -5.58 7.76
C ASP A 65 -16.28 -6.81 7.31
N LEU A 66 -14.95 -6.75 7.31
CA LEU A 66 -14.11 -7.82 6.79
C LEU A 66 -13.37 -8.55 7.91
N GLU A 67 -12.36 -7.92 8.49
CA GLU A 67 -11.45 -8.60 9.42
C GLU A 67 -10.95 -7.66 10.53
N SER A 68 -10.79 -8.22 11.72
CA SER A 68 -10.04 -7.59 12.80
C SER A 68 -8.56 -7.98 12.66
N LEU A 69 -7.71 -6.98 12.41
CA LEU A 69 -6.28 -7.16 12.19
C LEU A 69 -5.46 -6.75 13.41
N CYS A 70 -4.29 -7.38 13.56
CA CYS A 70 -3.26 -7.10 14.56
C CYS A 70 -1.86 -7.09 13.95
N GLU A 71 -0.88 -6.68 14.73
CA GLU A 71 0.52 -6.51 14.33
C GLU A 71 1.22 -7.81 13.93
N THR A 72 0.70 -8.96 14.37
CA THR A 72 1.25 -10.27 13.99
C THR A 72 0.74 -10.79 12.66
N ASP A 73 -0.29 -10.15 12.09
CA ASP A 73 -0.84 -10.55 10.80
C ASP A 73 0.13 -10.23 9.65
N SER A 74 -0.05 -10.92 8.52
CA SER A 74 0.79 -10.73 7.34
C SER A 74 -0.07 -10.68 6.08
N MET A 75 0.04 -9.59 5.32
CA MET A 75 -0.59 -9.44 4.02
C MET A 75 0.40 -9.75 2.90
N ILE A 76 0.03 -10.67 2.02
CA ILE A 76 0.80 -10.94 0.80
C ILE A 76 0.22 -10.13 -0.34
N HIS A 77 1.04 -9.27 -0.96
CA HIS A 77 0.63 -8.48 -2.12
C HIS A 77 0.61 -9.31 -3.41
N ALA A 78 -0.43 -10.13 -3.57
CA ALA A 78 -0.61 -11.04 -4.70
C ALA A 78 -1.03 -10.35 -6.02
N ALA A 79 -1.34 -9.05 -5.98
CA ALA A 79 -1.70 -8.24 -7.15
C ALA A 79 -0.95 -6.90 -7.13
N PRO A 80 -0.97 -6.11 -8.22
CA PRO A 80 -0.28 -4.82 -8.24
C PRO A 80 -0.72 -3.88 -7.11
N LEU A 81 0.25 -3.18 -6.51
CA LEU A 81 -0.01 -2.18 -5.46
C LEU A 81 -0.85 -1.01 -5.98
N SER A 82 -0.81 -0.71 -7.28
CA SER A 82 -1.67 0.31 -7.89
C SER A 82 -3.15 -0.08 -8.00
N HIS A 83 -3.52 -1.28 -7.56
CA HIS A 83 -4.88 -1.84 -7.58
C HIS A 83 -5.32 -2.23 -6.16
N GLY A 84 -6.33 -3.10 -6.04
CA GLY A 84 -6.91 -3.52 -4.75
C GLY A 84 -5.89 -4.03 -3.72
N SER A 85 -4.75 -4.58 -4.14
CA SER A 85 -3.72 -5.03 -3.20
C SER A 85 -3.06 -3.88 -2.42
N GLY A 86 -2.81 -2.72 -3.04
CA GLY A 86 -2.31 -1.57 -2.29
C GLY A 86 -3.41 -0.94 -1.44
N LEU A 87 -4.64 -0.93 -1.94
CA LEU A 87 -5.80 -0.37 -1.24
C LEU A 87 -6.05 -1.08 0.10
N TYR A 88 -6.17 -2.42 0.09
CA TYR A 88 -6.33 -3.20 1.33
C TYR A 88 -5.06 -3.26 2.18
N GLY A 89 -3.90 -2.99 1.57
CA GLY A 89 -2.63 -2.82 2.28
C GLY A 89 -2.69 -1.74 3.36
N ILE A 90 -3.44 -0.66 3.14
CA ILE A 90 -3.55 0.43 4.12
C ILE A 90 -4.17 -0.06 5.44
N ALA A 91 -5.17 -0.94 5.40
CA ALA A 91 -5.81 -1.44 6.60
C ALA A 91 -4.85 -2.28 7.46
N HIS A 92 -4.04 -3.12 6.81
CA HIS A 92 -2.99 -3.91 7.46
C HIS A 92 -1.88 -3.02 8.03
N LEU A 93 -1.44 -2.03 7.26
CA LEU A 93 -0.44 -1.06 7.71
C LEU A 93 -0.91 -0.26 8.93
N ALA A 94 -2.18 0.16 8.96
CA ALA A 94 -2.74 0.91 10.08
C ALA A 94 -2.80 0.11 11.39
N LYS A 95 -2.64 -1.22 11.34
CA LYS A 95 -2.50 -2.11 12.50
C LYS A 95 -1.07 -2.57 12.77
N GLY A 96 -0.10 -2.09 12.00
CA GLY A 96 1.29 -2.51 12.12
C GLY A 96 1.56 -3.93 11.60
N ALA A 97 0.64 -4.49 10.81
CA ALA A 97 0.81 -5.84 10.25
C ALA A 97 1.91 -5.88 9.18
N ASN A 98 2.50 -7.06 8.99
CA ASN A 98 3.60 -7.27 8.05
C ASN A 98 3.13 -7.21 6.59
N GLN A 99 3.85 -6.47 5.76
CA GLN A 99 3.60 -6.39 4.31
C GLN A 99 4.60 -7.25 3.55
N VAL A 100 4.11 -8.31 2.91
CA VAL A 100 4.95 -9.25 2.15
C VAL A 100 4.81 -8.95 0.67
N ILE A 101 5.87 -8.41 0.07
CA ILE A 101 5.97 -8.17 -1.37
C ILE A 101 6.76 -9.32 -2.00
N PRO A 102 6.14 -10.16 -2.84
CA PRO A 102 6.85 -11.26 -3.50
C PRO A 102 7.97 -10.74 -4.42
N GLY A 103 9.18 -11.27 -4.25
CA GLY A 103 10.29 -10.99 -5.17
C GLY A 103 10.06 -11.56 -6.57
N LYS A 104 10.86 -11.12 -7.55
CA LYS A 104 10.78 -11.52 -8.98
C LYS A 104 10.75 -13.05 -9.21
N ALA A 105 11.33 -13.84 -8.30
CA ALA A 105 11.40 -15.30 -8.39
C ALA A 105 10.06 -16.02 -8.14
N ALA A 106 9.05 -15.34 -7.60
CA ALA A 106 7.81 -15.99 -7.21
C ALA A 106 6.91 -16.42 -8.38
N GLY A 107 7.20 -16.06 -9.64
CA GLY A 107 6.47 -16.53 -10.84
C GLY A 107 4.96 -16.25 -10.90
N LEU A 108 4.35 -15.81 -9.80
CA LEU A 108 2.91 -15.74 -9.59
C LEU A 108 2.31 -14.42 -10.05
N ILE A 109 3.14 -13.38 -10.25
CA ILE A 109 2.66 -12.05 -10.60
C ILE A 109 3.60 -11.43 -11.63
N ARG A 110 3.39 -11.74 -12.91
CA ARG A 110 3.69 -10.73 -13.92
C ARG A 110 2.73 -9.58 -13.64
N GLN A 111 3.21 -8.55 -12.92
CA GLN A 111 2.61 -7.24 -13.03
C GLN A 111 2.72 -6.88 -14.51
N LYS A 112 1.69 -7.20 -15.29
CA LYS A 112 1.54 -6.61 -16.61
C LYS A 112 1.32 -5.13 -16.29
N SER A 113 2.42 -4.40 -16.22
CA SER A 113 2.48 -3.02 -16.63
C SER A 113 1.96 -3.03 -18.07
N THR A 114 0.64 -3.02 -18.23
CA THR A 114 0.02 -2.43 -19.40
C THR A 114 0.45 -0.99 -19.32
N HIS A 115 1.56 -0.68 -20.00
CA HIS A 115 1.79 0.67 -20.46
C HIS A 115 0.47 1.15 -21.06
N CYS A 116 -0.02 2.25 -20.48
CA CYS A 116 -0.97 3.07 -21.18
C CYS A 116 -0.24 3.72 -22.37
#